data_AF-W4KGZ8-F1
#
_entry.id   AF-W4KGZ8-F1
#
_cell.length_a   1.000
_cell.length_b   1.000
_cell.length_c   1.000
_cell.angle_alpha   90.00
_cell.angle_beta   90.00
_cell.angle_gamma   90.00
#
_symmetry.space_group_name_H-M   'P 1'
#
loop_
_entity.id
_entity.type
_entity.pdbx_description
1 polymer ?
#
loop_
_entity_poly.entity_id
_entity_poly.type
_entity_poly.pdbx_seq_one_letter_code
_entity_poly.pdbx_strand_id
1 'polypeptide(L)'
;SDLEQSVSALKICLVGVTGPERFAFYNPLSMSLEARFRRLGQQEDMRLSIEACRAFLAESGIHDPIIQMIVFWRLSKALVAYHDATGDGEVLDKAAGVGRDTVRLCGEDHLLLAVILALQGTILR
;
A
#
# COMPACT_ATOMS: atom_id res chain seq x y z
N SER A 1 -12.22 -15.79 -9.53
CA SER A 1 -13.12 -14.64 -9.32
C SER A 1 -12.60 -13.43 -10.10
N ASP A 2 -13.41 -12.39 -10.35
CA ASP A 2 -12.97 -11.17 -11.07
C ASP A 2 -11.74 -10.53 -10.43
N LEU A 3 -11.63 -10.58 -9.09
CA LEU A 3 -10.49 -10.06 -8.35
C LEU A 3 -9.20 -10.86 -8.57
N GLU A 4 -9.28 -12.19 -8.69
CA GLU A 4 -8.10 -13.02 -9.01
C GLU A 4 -7.60 -12.74 -10.43
N GLN A 5 -8.53 -12.61 -11.39
CA GLN A 5 -8.19 -12.25 -12.77
C GLN A 5 -7.56 -10.87 -12.82
N SER A 6 -8.10 -9.90 -12.08
CA SER A 6 -7.51 -8.56 -11.95
C SER A 6 -6.07 -8.60 -11.41
N VAL A 7 -5.83 -9.31 -10.29
CA VAL A 7 -4.48 -9.45 -9.73
C VAL A 7 -3.52 -10.09 -10.73
N SER A 8 -3.94 -11.15 -11.41
CA SER A 8 -3.12 -11.84 -12.41
C SER A 8 -2.76 -10.92 -13.58
N ALA A 9 -3.74 -10.24 -14.16
CA ALA A 9 -3.54 -9.32 -15.27
C ALA A 9 -2.59 -8.16 -14.90
N LEU A 10 -2.79 -7.56 -13.72
CA LEU A 10 -1.95 -6.44 -13.25
C LEU A 10 -0.50 -6.88 -12.99
N LYS A 11 -0.29 -8.10 -12.46
CA LYS A 11 1.06 -8.67 -12.32
C LYS A 11 1.75 -8.87 -13.67
N ILE A 12 1.02 -9.31 -14.69
CA ILE A 12 1.55 -9.48 -16.05
C ILE A 12 1.95 -8.11 -16.64
N CYS A 13 1.08 -7.10 -16.53
CA CYS A 13 1.38 -5.75 -17.02
C CYS A 13 2.65 -5.16 -16.38
N LEU A 14 2.89 -5.42 -15.10
CA LEU A 14 4.09 -4.95 -14.39
C LEU A 14 5.40 -5.56 -14.89
N VAL A 15 5.38 -6.69 -15.61
CA VAL A 15 6.63 -7.27 -16.17
C VAL A 15 7.19 -6.41 -17.31
N GLY A 16 6.33 -5.72 -18.07
CA GLY A 16 6.72 -5.00 -19.28
C GLY A 16 6.85 -3.48 -19.16
N VAL A 17 6.60 -2.91 -17.98
CA VAL A 17 6.57 -1.45 -17.77
C VAL A 17 7.66 -1.07 -16.78
N THR A 18 8.40 0.02 -17.01
CA THR A 18 9.45 0.51 -16.10
C THR A 18 9.22 1.97 -15.75
N GLY A 19 9.63 2.41 -14.56
CA GLY A 19 9.57 3.82 -14.19
C GLY A 19 8.21 4.26 -13.62
N PRO A 20 7.96 5.57 -13.53
CA PRO A 20 6.77 6.14 -12.88
C PRO A 20 5.43 5.61 -13.42
N GLU A 21 5.39 5.20 -14.68
CA GLU A 21 4.21 4.65 -15.35
C GLU A 21 3.71 3.36 -14.69
N ARG A 22 4.58 2.61 -14.00
CA ARG A 22 4.18 1.41 -13.25
C ARG A 22 3.18 1.72 -12.15
N PHE A 23 3.11 2.97 -11.66
CA PHE A 23 2.13 3.39 -10.67
C PHE A 23 0.69 3.08 -11.10
N ALA A 24 0.39 3.21 -12.40
CA ALA A 24 -0.92 2.92 -12.98
C ALA A 24 -1.33 1.45 -12.81
N PHE A 25 -0.38 0.53 -12.58
CA PHE A 25 -0.62 -0.89 -12.34
C PHE A 25 -0.47 -1.26 -10.86
N TYR A 26 0.47 -0.63 -10.13
CA TYR A 26 0.68 -0.89 -8.70
C TYR A 26 -0.51 -0.46 -7.83
N ASN A 27 -1.06 0.74 -8.04
CA ASN A 27 -2.17 1.22 -7.25
C ASN A 27 -3.42 0.31 -7.36
N PRO A 28 -3.91 -0.06 -8.56
CA PRO A 28 -5.02 -1.01 -8.66
C PRO A 28 -4.64 -2.42 -8.19
N LEU A 29 -3.39 -2.86 -8.32
CA LEU A 29 -2.97 -4.17 -7.81
C LEU A 29 -3.12 -4.23 -6.29
N SER A 30 -2.64 -3.20 -5.59
CA SER A 30 -2.80 -3.07 -4.14
C SER A 30 -4.29 -3.04 -3.74
N MET A 31 -5.13 -2.31 -4.48
CA MET A 31 -6.58 -2.28 -4.24
C MET A 31 -7.26 -3.64 -4.44
N SER A 32 -6.89 -4.37 -5.50
CA SER A 32 -7.46 -5.71 -5.77
C SER A 32 -7.04 -6.72 -4.70
N LEU A 33 -5.79 -6.65 -4.23
CA LEU A 33 -5.31 -7.47 -3.12
C LEU A 33 -6.04 -7.12 -1.80
N GLU A 34 -6.23 -5.83 -1.50
CA GLU A 34 -7.03 -5.37 -0.34
C GLU A 34 -8.48 -5.88 -0.42
N ALA A 35 -9.12 -5.81 -1.59
CA ALA A 35 -10.46 -6.31 -1.79
C ALA A 35 -10.56 -7.83 -1.60
N ARG A 36 -9.58 -8.60 -2.11
CA ARG A 36 -9.54 -10.04 -1.92
C ARG A 36 -9.31 -10.43 -0.46
N PHE A 37 -8.38 -9.79 0.22
CA PHE A 37 -8.14 -10.01 1.64
C PHE A 37 -9.42 -9.77 2.47
N ARG A 38 -10.11 -8.64 2.26
CA ARG A 38 -11.36 -8.34 2.97
C ARG A 38 -12.45 -9.38 2.70
N ARG A 39 -12.47 -9.99 1.51
CA ARG A 39 -13.47 -10.98 1.12
C ARG A 39 -13.13 -12.40 1.59
N LEU A 40 -11.86 -12.77 1.57
CA LEU A 40 -11.40 -14.15 1.69
C LEU A 40 -10.54 -14.41 2.94
N GLY A 41 -10.11 -13.37 3.65
CA GLY A 41 -9.20 -13.46 4.79
C GLY A 41 -7.79 -13.94 4.43
N GLN A 42 -7.40 -13.88 3.16
CA GLN A 42 -6.12 -14.38 2.69
C GLN A 42 -4.98 -13.43 3.05
N GLN A 43 -4.31 -13.67 4.19
CA GLN A 43 -3.16 -12.86 4.65
C GLN A 43 -2.06 -12.67 3.60
N GLU A 44 -1.90 -13.65 2.71
CA GLU A 44 -0.96 -13.63 1.59
C GLU A 44 -1.22 -12.45 0.63
N ASP A 45 -2.47 -12.04 0.46
CA ASP A 45 -2.79 -10.88 -0.38
C ASP A 45 -2.21 -9.58 0.23
N MET A 46 -2.19 -9.46 1.56
CA MET A 46 -1.58 -8.30 2.23
C MET A 46 -0.05 -8.34 2.15
N ARG A 47 0.55 -9.53 2.28
CA ARG A 47 1.99 -9.75 2.05
C ARG A 47 2.40 -9.29 0.64
N LEU A 48 1.66 -9.72 -0.38
CA LEU A 48 1.88 -9.33 -1.77
C LEU A 48 1.69 -7.81 -2.00
N SER A 49 0.72 -7.19 -1.33
CA SER A 49 0.49 -5.74 -1.42
C SER A 49 1.68 -4.96 -0.84
N ILE A 50 2.20 -5.40 0.32
CA ILE A 50 3.40 -4.85 0.95
C ILE A 50 4.61 -4.95 0.02
N GLU A 51 4.85 -6.14 -0.55
CA GLU A 51 5.96 -6.37 -1.49
C GLU A 51 5.86 -5.47 -2.72
N ALA A 52 4.65 -5.36 -3.29
CA ALA A 52 4.41 -4.53 -4.47
C ALA A 52 4.69 -3.05 -4.19
N CYS A 53 4.19 -2.51 -3.07
CA CYS A 53 4.45 -1.12 -2.68
C CYS A 53 5.96 -0.87 -2.41
N ARG A 54 6.64 -1.80 -1.75
CA ARG A 54 8.09 -1.69 -1.49
C ARG A 54 8.91 -1.75 -2.76
N ALA A 55 8.57 -2.65 -3.68
CA ALA A 55 9.24 -2.77 -4.96
C ALA A 55 9.14 -1.45 -5.75
N PHE A 56 7.94 -0.87 -5.84
CA PHE A 56 7.75 0.41 -6.53
C PHE A 56 8.56 1.55 -5.89
N LEU A 57 8.57 1.66 -4.57
CA LEU A 57 9.34 2.71 -3.87
C LEU A 57 10.86 2.54 -3.99
N ALA A 58 11.36 1.33 -4.27
CA ALA A 58 12.77 1.05 -4.48
C ALA A 58 13.23 1.37 -5.92
N GLU A 59 12.32 1.63 -6.85
CA GLU A 59 12.67 1.97 -8.22
C GLU A 59 13.27 3.38 -8.32
N SER A 60 14.42 3.47 -8.97
CA SER A 60 15.05 4.76 -9.28
C SER A 60 14.15 5.61 -10.17
N GLY A 61 14.06 6.91 -9.90
CA GLY A 61 13.29 7.86 -10.72
C GLY A 61 11.87 8.14 -10.22
N ILE A 62 11.40 7.44 -9.19
CA ILE A 62 10.12 7.77 -8.54
C ILE A 62 10.31 8.97 -7.60
N HIS A 63 10.12 10.18 -8.12
CA HIS A 63 10.33 11.43 -7.37
C HIS A 63 9.07 12.28 -7.21
N ASP A 64 7.95 11.89 -7.82
CA ASP A 64 6.69 12.60 -7.68
C ASP A 64 6.15 12.44 -6.23
N PRO A 65 6.02 13.54 -5.45
CA PRO A 65 5.63 13.46 -4.05
C PRO A 65 4.21 12.91 -3.84
N ILE A 66 3.29 13.15 -4.79
CA ILE A 66 1.90 12.68 -4.70
C ILE A 66 1.87 11.17 -4.90
N ILE A 67 2.59 10.66 -5.90
CA ILE A 67 2.74 9.22 -6.14
C ILE A 67 3.38 8.54 -4.91
N GLN A 68 4.47 9.09 -4.38
CA GLN A 68 5.13 8.55 -3.19
C GLN A 68 4.17 8.52 -1.99
N MET A 69 3.46 9.63 -1.73
CA MET A 69 2.46 9.71 -0.66
C MET A 69 1.40 8.61 -0.81
N ILE A 70 0.83 8.41 -2.01
CA ILE A 70 -0.18 7.38 -2.23
C ILE A 70 0.39 5.98 -1.96
N VAL A 71 1.61 5.70 -2.39
CA VAL A 71 2.21 4.37 -2.20
C VAL A 71 2.60 4.13 -0.74
N PHE A 72 3.11 5.13 -0.03
CA PHE A 72 3.34 5.03 1.41
C PHE A 72 2.03 4.82 2.18
N TRP A 73 0.96 5.52 1.80
CA TRP A 73 -0.36 5.30 2.37
C TRP A 73 -0.84 3.85 2.19
N ARG A 74 -0.74 3.32 0.97
CA ARG A 74 -1.10 1.93 0.66
C ARG A 74 -0.26 0.93 1.46
N LEU A 75 1.04 1.19 1.58
CA LEU A 75 1.95 0.36 2.36
C LEU A 75 1.59 0.35 3.85
N SER A 76 1.33 1.52 4.45
CA SER A 76 0.91 1.63 5.86
C SER A 76 -0.38 0.86 6.10
N LYS A 77 -1.40 1.05 5.25
CA LYS A 77 -2.66 0.29 5.32
C LYS A 77 -2.45 -1.23 5.23
N ALA A 78 -1.64 -1.68 4.28
CA ALA A 78 -1.40 -3.11 4.08
C ALA A 78 -0.65 -3.74 5.27
N LEU A 79 0.28 -3.00 5.89
CA LEU A 79 0.97 -3.42 7.10
C LEU A 79 0.01 -3.57 8.29
N VAL A 80 -0.92 -2.61 8.48
CA VAL A 80 -1.97 -2.71 9.52
C VAL A 80 -2.86 -3.93 9.27
N ALA A 81 -3.38 -4.08 8.04
CA ALA A 81 -4.23 -5.21 7.72
C ALA A 81 -3.53 -6.57 7.90
N TYR A 82 -2.22 -6.64 7.60
CA TYR A 82 -1.42 -7.83 7.86
C TYR A 82 -1.20 -8.07 9.36
N HIS A 83 -0.95 -7.03 10.15
CA HIS A 83 -0.90 -7.12 11.61
C HIS A 83 -2.23 -7.65 12.16
N ASP A 84 -3.36 -7.06 11.76
CA ASP A 84 -4.69 -7.48 12.22
C ASP A 84 -4.98 -8.96 11.89
N ALA A 85 -4.46 -9.45 10.76
CA ALA A 85 -4.63 -10.84 10.35
C ALA A 85 -3.71 -11.84 11.09
N THR A 86 -2.53 -11.41 11.53
CA THR A 86 -1.46 -12.32 11.99
C THR A 86 -1.07 -12.14 13.45
N GLY A 87 -1.36 -10.99 14.05
CA GLY A 87 -0.86 -10.58 15.36
C GLY A 87 0.63 -10.19 15.39
N ASP A 88 1.29 -10.05 14.23
CA ASP A 88 2.71 -9.70 14.18
C ASP A 88 2.92 -8.23 14.60
N GLY A 89 3.44 -8.00 15.81
CA GLY A 89 3.66 -6.66 16.34
C GLY A 89 4.77 -5.88 15.62
N GLU A 90 5.75 -6.53 15.00
CA GLU A 90 6.87 -5.84 14.36
C GLU A 90 6.46 -5.07 13.10
N VAL A 91 5.39 -5.51 12.44
CA VAL A 91 4.82 -4.84 11.26
C VAL A 91 4.01 -3.61 11.64
N LEU A 92 3.51 -3.51 12.87
CA LEU A 92 2.77 -2.34 13.34
C LEU A 92 3.70 -1.13 13.53
N ASP A 93 4.89 -1.34 14.11
CA ASP A 93 5.93 -0.29 14.21
C ASP A 93 6.38 0.22 12.84
N LYS A 94 6.52 -0.70 11.87
CA LYS A 94 6.82 -0.36 10.48
C LYS A 94 5.66 0.45 9.87
N ALA A 95 4.41 0.07 10.14
CA ALA A 95 3.23 0.81 9.67
C ALA A 95 3.21 2.25 10.22
N ALA A 96 3.57 2.43 11.49
CA ALA A 96 3.66 3.72 12.16
C ALA A 96 4.70 4.63 11.49
N GLY A 97 5.90 4.09 11.23
CA GLY A 97 6.97 4.79 10.53
C GLY A 97 6.50 5.28 9.16
N VAL A 98 5.97 4.38 8.34
CA VAL A 98 5.47 4.69 6.99
C VAL A 98 4.31 5.69 7.03
N GLY A 99 3.40 5.58 8.00
CA GLY A 99 2.30 6.52 8.18
C GLY A 99 2.80 7.94 8.46
N ARG A 100 3.87 8.09 9.26
CA ARG A 100 4.46 9.41 9.54
C ARG A 100 5.07 10.03 8.29
N ASP A 101 5.75 9.24 7.47
CA ASP A 101 6.30 9.71 6.19
C ASP A 101 5.18 10.11 5.22
N THR A 102 4.05 9.38 5.24
CA THR A 102 2.85 9.75 4.48
C THR A 102 2.31 11.12 4.90
N VAL A 103 2.18 11.39 6.20
CA VAL A 103 1.72 12.70 6.71
C VAL A 103 2.66 13.83 6.28
N ARG A 104 3.97 13.62 6.36
CA ARG A 104 4.97 14.61 5.94
C ARG A 104 4.86 14.96 4.45
N LEU A 105 4.60 13.98 3.60
CA LEU A 105 4.44 14.19 2.16
C LEU A 105 3.08 14.79 1.78
N CYS A 106 2.03 14.47 2.54
CA CYS A 106 0.67 14.95 2.33
C CYS A 106 0.56 16.47 2.56
N GLY A 107 1.19 16.98 3.61
CA GLY A 107 1.01 18.37 4.05
C GLY A 107 -0.36 18.62 4.71
N GLU A 108 -0.49 19.75 5.40
CA GLU A 108 -1.66 20.06 6.25
C GLU A 108 -2.95 20.32 5.46
N ASP A 109 -2.84 20.78 4.20
CA ASP A 109 -3.99 21.18 3.38
C ASP A 109 -4.58 20.05 2.51
N HIS A 110 -3.99 18.86 2.52
CA HIS A 110 -4.34 17.81 1.59
C HIS A 110 -5.50 16.94 2.10
N LEU A 111 -6.50 16.71 1.24
CA LEU A 111 -7.77 16.06 1.58
C LEU A 111 -7.64 14.65 2.19
N LEU A 112 -6.57 13.92 1.86
CA LEU A 112 -6.33 12.59 2.43
C LEU A 112 -5.76 12.62 3.85
N LEU A 113 -5.33 13.78 4.38
CA LEU A 113 -4.69 13.88 5.68
C LEU A 113 -5.56 13.30 6.80
N ALA A 114 -6.85 13.62 6.82
CA ALA A 114 -7.78 13.12 7.83
C ALA A 114 -7.84 11.58 7.84
N VAL A 115 -7.81 10.96 6.66
CA VAL A 115 -7.84 9.50 6.51
C VAL A 115 -6.51 8.89 6.96
N ILE A 116 -5.39 9.54 6.63
CA ILE A 116 -4.05 9.12 7.04
C ILE A 116 -3.90 9.17 8.57
N LEU A 117 -4.34 10.27 9.20
CA LEU A 117 -4.31 10.43 10.66
C LEU A 117 -5.23 9.43 11.37
N ALA A 118 -6.40 9.12 10.80
CA ALA A 118 -7.28 8.11 11.35
C ALA A 118 -6.62 6.73 11.43
N LEU A 119 -5.89 6.32 10.38
CA LEU A 119 -5.11 5.08 10.39
C LEU A 119 -3.96 5.14 11.40
N GLN A 120 -3.28 6.29 11.54
CA GLN A 120 -2.25 6.42 12.57
C GLN A 120 -2.82 6.26 13.98
N GLY A 121 -4.04 6.76 14.20
CA GLY A 121 -4.76 6.54 15.45
C GLY A 121 -5.09 5.07 15.74
N THR A 122 -5.22 4.21 14.72
CA THR A 122 -5.38 2.76 14.94
C THR A 122 -4.05 2.07 15.23
N ILE A 123 -2.95 2.59 14.67
CA ILE A 123 -1.60 2.04 14.86
C ILE A 123 -1.03 2.36 16.25
N LEU A 124 -1.34 3.54 16.79
CA LEU A 124 -0.74 4.08 18.02
C LEU A 124 -1.58 3.87 19.28
N ARG A 125 -2.67 3.11 19.20
CA ARG A 125 -3.54 2.76 20.34
C ARG A 125 -3.04 1.51 21.04
#